data_AF-A0A6B3FH90-F1
#
_entry.id   AF-A0A6B3FH90-F1
#
_cell.length_a   1.000
_cell.length_b   1.000
_cell.length_c   1.000
_cell.angle_alpha   90.00
_cell.angle_beta   90.00
_cell.angle_gamma   90.00
#
_symmetry.space_group_name_H-M   'P 1'
#
loop_
_entity.id
_entity.type
_entity.pdbx_description
1 polymer ?
#
loop_
_entity_poly.entity_id
_entity_poly.type
_entity_poly.pdbx_seq_one_letter_code
_entity_poly.pdbx_strand_id
1 'polypeptide(L)'
;LGYLDTPEQRLGYLDAQMMRAVRVIIDIGMHLELEIPADSPFHPGERWTPALAHEFFAAHSSRPAAFVASEMIRYLSMPGQA
;
A
#
# COMPACT_ATOMS: atom_id res chain seq x y z
N LEU A 1 -7.12 -3.24 -25.66
CA LEU A 1 -5.93 -3.70 -26.40
C LEU A 1 -5.61 -5.19 -26.19
N GLY A 2 -6.09 -5.86 -25.13
CA GLY A 2 -6.07 -7.34 -25.06
C GLY A 2 -4.68 -7.96 -24.92
N TYR A 3 -3.75 -7.31 -24.21
CA TYR A 3 -2.35 -7.77 -24.09
C TYR A 3 -2.05 -8.64 -22.86
N LEU A 4 -3.02 -8.80 -21.95
CA LEU A 4 -2.88 -9.66 -20.77
C LEU A 4 -3.65 -10.95 -21.05
N ASP A 5 -3.05 -11.83 -21.83
CA ASP A 5 -3.74 -12.97 -22.41
C ASP A 5 -3.86 -14.13 -21.44
N THR A 6 -2.86 -14.30 -20.57
CA THR A 6 -2.87 -15.39 -19.58
C THR A 6 -3.31 -14.93 -18.19
N PRO A 7 -3.90 -15.83 -17.38
CA PRO A 7 -4.25 -15.53 -16.00
C PRO A 7 -3.08 -15.04 -15.16
N GLU A 8 -1.87 -15.56 -15.38
CA GLU A 8 -0.66 -15.19 -14.64
C GLU A 8 -0.23 -13.75 -14.97
N GLN A 9 -0.30 -13.36 -16.24
CA GLN A 9 -0.03 -11.99 -16.66
C GLN A 9 -1.04 -11.02 -16.06
N ARG A 10 -2.33 -11.39 -16.03
CA ARG A 10 -3.39 -10.59 -15.39
C ARG A 10 -3.16 -10.47 -13.90
N LEU A 11 -2.83 -11.56 -13.22
CA LEU A 11 -2.57 -11.55 -11.79
C LEU A 11 -1.35 -10.69 -11.44
N GLY A 12 -0.26 -10.79 -12.19
CA GLY A 12 0.92 -9.94 -12.00
C GLY A 12 0.63 -8.46 -12.24
N TYR A 13 -0.21 -8.15 -13.23
CA TYR A 13 -0.68 -6.77 -13.45
C TYR A 13 -1.53 -6.26 -12.28
N LEU A 14 -2.47 -7.07 -11.79
CA LEU A 14 -3.33 -6.72 -10.66
C LEU A 14 -2.54 -6.55 -9.36
N ASP A 15 -1.54 -7.40 -9.09
CA ASP A 15 -0.61 -7.21 -7.97
C ASP A 15 0.13 -5.87 -8.07
N ALA A 16 0.61 -5.52 -9.27
CA ALA A 16 1.26 -4.23 -9.49
C ALA A 16 0.30 -3.04 -9.31
N GLN A 17 -0.97 -3.18 -9.68
CA GLN A 17 -1.99 -2.15 -9.42
C GLN A 17 -2.34 -2.05 -7.93
N MET A 18 -2.50 -3.19 -7.24
CA MET A 18 -2.77 -3.24 -5.81
C MET A 18 -1.66 -2.55 -5.03
N MET A 19 -0.40 -2.82 -5.38
CA MET A 19 0.75 -2.14 -4.77
C MET A 19 0.69 -0.62 -4.96
N ARG A 20 0.36 -0.13 -6.16
CA ARG A 20 0.19 1.33 -6.40
C ARG A 20 -0.99 1.92 -5.64
N ALA A 21 -2.08 1.19 -5.48
CA ALA A 21 -3.23 1.64 -4.68
C ALA A 21 -2.87 1.76 -3.19
N VAL A 22 -2.15 0.76 -2.66
CA VAL A 22 -1.64 0.78 -1.28
C VAL A 22 -0.78 2.01 -1.02
N ARG A 23 0.09 2.38 -1.97
CA ARG A 23 0.92 3.59 -1.87
C ARG A 23 0.13 4.86 -1.60
N VAL A 24 -0.95 5.06 -2.36
CA VAL A 24 -1.82 6.23 -2.20
C VAL A 24 -2.44 6.25 -0.80
N ILE A 25 -2.94 5.11 -0.33
CA ILE A 25 -3.58 4.99 0.98
C ILE A 25 -2.58 5.32 2.09
N ILE A 26 -1.42 4.68 2.10
CA ILE A 26 -0.47 4.82 3.19
C ILE A 26 0.26 6.17 3.17
N ASP A 27 0.61 6.70 1.98
CA ASP A 27 1.32 7.97 1.87
C ASP A 27 0.44 9.13 2.34
N ILE A 28 -0.79 9.23 1.84
CA ILE A 28 -1.74 10.26 2.27
C ILE A 28 -2.11 10.03 3.74
N GLY A 29 -2.46 8.79 4.10
CA GLY A 29 -2.90 8.43 5.44
C GLY A 29 -1.89 8.82 6.50
N MET A 30 -0.63 8.44 6.33
CA MET A 30 0.41 8.69 7.33
C MET A 30 0.84 10.17 7.38
N HIS A 31 0.94 10.86 6.25
CA HIS A 31 1.40 12.26 6.24
C HIS A 31 0.34 13.25 6.74
N LEU A 32 -0.94 12.91 6.59
CA LEU A 32 -2.04 13.72 7.11
C LEU A 32 -2.62 13.18 8.43
N GLU A 33 -2.05 12.09 8.96
CA GLU A 33 -2.52 11.39 10.16
C GLU A 33 -4.03 11.12 10.12
N LEU A 34 -4.54 10.71 8.95
CA LEU A 34 -5.97 10.49 8.74
C LEU A 34 -6.45 9.33 9.62
N GLU A 35 -7.72 9.43 10.02
CA GLU A 35 -8.43 8.32 10.62
C GLU A 35 -8.70 7.25 9.56
N ILE A 36 -8.43 6.00 9.92
CA ILE A 36 -8.77 4.83 9.12
C ILE A 36 -10.30 4.68 9.16
N PRO A 37 -10.98 4.52 7.99
CA PRO A 37 -12.43 4.44 7.93
C PRO A 37 -13.03 3.46 8.94
N ALA A 38 -14.11 3.84 9.60
CA ALA A 38 -14.74 3.04 10.66
C ALA A 38 -15.29 1.69 10.17
N ASP A 39 -15.54 1.55 8.87
CA ASP A 39 -15.96 0.31 8.20
C ASP A 39 -14.76 -0.49 7.63
N SER A 40 -13.54 0.01 7.79
CA SER A 40 -12.32 -0.71 7.39
C SER A 40 -12.18 -2.00 8.21
N PRO A 41 -11.86 -3.13 7.56
CA PRO A 41 -11.51 -4.36 8.28
C PRO A 41 -10.11 -4.28 8.93
N PHE A 42 -9.36 -3.22 8.67
CA PHE A 42 -8.02 -2.97 9.20
C PHE A 42 -8.07 -1.76 10.14
N HIS A 43 -7.83 -1.96 11.44
CA HIS A 43 -7.74 -0.90 12.48
C HIS A 43 -8.78 0.24 12.35
N PRO A 44 -10.10 -0.06 12.36
CA PRO A 44 -11.13 0.96 12.18
C PRO A 44 -11.09 2.04 13.27
N GLY A 45 -11.12 3.31 12.86
CA GLY A 45 -11.12 4.47 13.75
C GLY A 45 -9.75 4.86 14.34
N GLU A 46 -8.70 4.07 14.09
CA GLU A 46 -7.34 4.45 14.47
C GLU A 46 -6.75 5.47 13.49
N ARG A 47 -5.77 6.26 13.93
CA ARG A 47 -5.02 7.16 13.04
C ARG A 47 -3.86 6.43 12.41
N TRP A 48 -3.62 6.70 11.13
CA TRP A 48 -2.49 6.13 10.41
C TRP A 48 -1.15 6.47 11.10
N THR A 49 -0.34 5.43 11.32
CA THR A 49 1.04 5.53 11.80
C THR A 49 1.97 4.77 10.84
N PRO A 50 3.29 5.04 10.87
CA PRO A 50 4.24 4.26 10.08
C PRO A 50 4.18 2.75 10.34
N ALA A 51 3.88 2.33 11.58
CA ALA A 51 3.75 0.92 11.93
C ALA A 51 2.51 0.29 11.26
N LEU A 52 1.36 0.96 11.35
CA LEU A 52 0.12 0.53 10.67
C LEU A 52 0.28 0.53 9.15
N ALA A 53 0.97 1.53 8.58
CA ALA A 53 1.26 1.59 7.16
C ALA A 53 2.16 0.43 6.70
N HIS A 54 3.18 0.08 7.46
CA HIS A 54 4.03 -1.08 7.18
C HIS A 54 3.24 -2.39 7.23
N GLU A 55 2.41 -2.57 8.27
CA GLU A 55 1.54 -3.74 8.42
C GLU A 55 0.56 -3.86 7.25
N PHE A 56 -0.14 -2.77 6.93
CA PHE A 56 -1.09 -2.72 5.82
C PHE A 56 -0.40 -3.06 4.50
N PHE A 57 0.78 -2.50 4.25
CA PHE A 57 1.50 -2.77 3.01
C PHE A 57 2.00 -4.21 2.95
N ALA A 58 2.50 -4.78 4.04
CA ALA A 58 2.90 -6.18 4.09
C ALA A 58 1.73 -7.14 3.84
N ALA A 59 0.53 -6.82 4.32
CA ALA A 59 -0.67 -7.64 4.14
C ALA A 59 -1.24 -7.60 2.70
N HIS A 60 -0.99 -6.51 1.96
CA HIS A 60 -1.59 -6.25 0.64
C HIS A 60 -0.56 -6.23 -0.50
N SER A 61 0.58 -6.90 -0.32
CA SER A 61 1.66 -6.92 -1.30
C SER A 61 2.30 -8.30 -1.36
N SER A 62 2.56 -8.83 -2.56
CA SER A 62 3.32 -10.06 -2.72
C SER A 62 4.84 -9.84 -2.63
N ARG A 63 5.30 -8.64 -2.25
CA ARG A 63 6.72 -8.27 -2.26
C ARG A 63 7.45 -8.78 -1.01
N PRO A 64 8.76 -9.08 -1.12
CA PRO A 64 9.55 -9.46 0.05
C PRO A 64 9.54 -8.40 1.15
N ALA A 65 9.63 -8.81 2.41
CA ALA A 65 9.61 -7.90 3.57
C ALA A 65 10.67 -6.78 3.48
N ALA A 66 11.87 -7.08 2.97
CA ALA A 66 12.92 -6.09 2.76
C ALA A 66 12.51 -4.99 1.75
N PHE A 67 11.76 -5.36 0.71
CA PHE A 67 11.23 -4.39 -0.25
C PHE A 67 10.19 -3.48 0.42
N VAL A 68 9.25 -4.05 1.17
CA VAL A 68 8.23 -3.28 1.91
C VAL A 68 8.91 -2.29 2.87
N ALA A 69 9.88 -2.74 3.65
CA ALA A 69 10.63 -1.89 4.57
C ALA A 69 11.36 -0.75 3.83
N SER A 70 11.98 -1.03 2.68
CA SER A 70 12.67 0.00 1.89
C SER A 70 11.71 1.07 1.33
N GLU A 71 10.52 0.65 0.90
CA GLU A 71 9.50 1.57 0.37
C GLU A 71 8.89 2.44 1.48
N MET A 72 8.71 1.88 2.68
CA MET A 72 8.28 2.66 3.85
C MET A 72 9.25 3.81 4.16
N ILE A 73 10.56 3.57 4.11
CA ILE A 73 11.58 4.61 4.27
C ILE A 73 11.43 5.67 3.17
N ARG A 74 11.21 5.25 1.92
CA ARG A 74 11.05 6.15 0.78
C ARG A 74 9.82 7.06 0.94
N TYR A 75 8.65 6.52 1.28
CA TYR A 75 7.43 7.32 1.42
C TYR A 75 7.58 8.36 2.54
N LEU A 76 8.12 7.95 3.70
CA LEU A 76 8.34 8.87 4.83
C LEU A 76 9.32 10.01 4.50
N SER A 77 10.24 9.78 3.55
CA SER A 77 11.26 10.76 3.16
C SER A 77 10.82 11.67 2.01
N MET A 78 9.77 11.29 1.27
CA MET A 78 9.34 11.96 0.04
C MET A 78 7.80 12.01 -0.06
N PRO A 79 7.13 12.88 0.72
CA PRO A 79 5.68 13.01 0.71
C PRO A 79 5.13 13.32 -0.69
N GLY A 80 4.10 12.59 -1.12
CA GLY A 80 3.40 12.80 -2.38
C GLY A 80 4.11 12.25 -3.63
N GLN A 81 5.26 11.59 -3.48
CA GLN A 81 5.96 10.95 -4.60
C GLN A 81 5.47 9.52 -4.88
N ALA A 82 4.80 8.90 -3.92
CA ALA A 82 4.49 7.47 -3.87
C ALA A 82 3.75 6.95 -5.13
#